data_AF-A0A0H3J9M1-F1
#
_entry.id   AF-A0A0H3J9M1-F1
#
_cell.length_a   1.000
_cell.length_b   1.000
_cell.length_c   1.000
_cell.angle_alpha   90.00
_cell.angle_beta   90.00
_cell.angle_gamma   90.00
#
_symmetry.space_group_name_H-M   'P 1'
#
loop_
_entity.id
_entity.type
_entity.pdbx_description
1 polymer ?
#
loop_
_entity_poly.entity_id
_entity_poly.type
_entity_poly.pdbx_seq_one_letter_code
_entity_poly.pdbx_strand_id
1 'polypeptide(L)'
;MYKITAPNNQYTGLSAGVNFSNGVGLTGRKELVNWFKEHKYKVEEIKDESKSVDDMTVDELKAYAEGKGIDLTGLTKKDDILKKIKGSTPDPEGK
;
A
#
# COMPACT_ATOMS: atom_id res chain seq x y z
N MET A 1 2.54 3.21 5.09
CA MET A 1 3.78 2.43 5.29
C MET A 1 4.96 3.38 5.50
N TYR A 2 6.14 2.85 5.82
CA TYR A 2 7.39 3.58 5.90
C TYR A 2 8.37 2.98 4.90
N LYS A 3 8.94 3.83 4.06
CA LYS A 3 10.03 3.49 3.15
C LYS A 3 11.34 3.83 3.84
N ILE A 4 12.16 2.82 4.06
CA ILE A 4 13.47 2.96 4.67
C ILE A 4 14.52 2.75 3.58
N THR A 5 15.40 3.73 3.39
CA THR A 5 16.52 3.63 2.46
C THR A 5 17.80 3.44 3.26
N ALA A 6 18.50 2.35 3.00
CA ALA A 6 19.80 2.04 3.57
C ALA A 6 20.87 2.99 2.99
N PRO A 7 21.92 3.30 3.75
CA PRO A 7 23.05 4.08 3.25
C PRO A 7 23.77 3.39 2.08
N ASN A 8 23.67 2.06 2.00
CA ASN A 8 24.15 1.29 0.87
C ASN A 8 22.99 0.95 -0.08
N ASN A 9 22.95 1.60 -1.25
CA ASN A 9 21.90 1.43 -2.25
C ASN A 9 21.87 0.05 -2.91
N GLN A 10 22.85 -0.82 -2.66
CA GLN A 10 22.85 -2.20 -3.16
C GLN A 10 22.56 -3.22 -2.05
N TYR A 11 22.25 -2.74 -0.84
CA TYR A 11 22.00 -3.61 0.30
C TYR A 11 20.71 -4.41 0.11
N THR A 12 20.83 -5.73 0.08
CA THR A 12 19.70 -6.65 0.00
C THR A 12 19.83 -7.64 1.15
N GLY A 13 18.87 -7.65 2.06
CA GLY A 13 18.98 -8.37 3.32
C GLY A 13 17.86 -8.08 4.30
N LEU A 14 17.98 -8.59 5.53
CA LEU A 14 17.02 -8.37 6.61
C LEU A 14 17.68 -7.52 7.71
N SER A 15 17.15 -6.32 7.96
CA SER A 15 17.63 -5.43 9.03
C SER A 15 16.51 -5.11 10.01
N ALA A 16 16.73 -5.36 11.30
CA ALA A 16 15.74 -5.13 12.36
C ALA A 16 14.33 -5.70 12.04
N GLY A 17 14.28 -6.83 11.33
CA GLY A 17 13.03 -7.48 10.89
C GLY A 17 12.36 -6.86 9.66
N VAL A 18 13.00 -5.90 8.98
CA VAL A 18 12.54 -5.32 7.71
C VAL A 18 13.37 -5.88 6.57
N ASN A 19 12.72 -6.38 5.53
CA ASN A 19 13.37 -6.82 4.31
C ASN A 19 13.77 -5.61 3.47
N PHE A 20 15.03 -5.57 3.06
CA PHE A 20 15.60 -4.59 2.15
C PHE A 20 15.89 -5.27 0.81
N SER A 21 15.52 -4.57 -0.27
CA SER A 21 15.82 -4.92 -1.64
C SER A 21 16.45 -3.72 -2.31
N ASN A 22 17.69 -3.87 -2.80
CA ASN A 22 18.43 -2.79 -3.47
C ASN A 22 18.45 -1.48 -2.66
N GLY A 23 18.79 -1.61 -1.38
CA GLY A 23 18.85 -0.51 -0.43
C GLY A 23 17.50 0.02 0.06
N VAL A 24 16.36 -0.52 -0.40
CA VAL A 24 15.03 -0.03 -0.01
C VAL A 24 14.26 -1.10 0.75
N GLY A 25 13.80 -0.78 1.96
CA GLY A 25 12.91 -1.60 2.76
C GLY A 25 11.57 -0.93 3.00
N LEU A 26 10.50 -1.71 3.06
CA LEU A 26 9.14 -1.24 3.37
C LEU A 26 8.70 -1.83 4.71
N THR A 27 8.18 -1.00 5.61
CA THR A 27 7.67 -1.46 6.91
C THR A 27 6.42 -0.71 7.33
N GLY A 28 5.44 -1.41 7.92
CA GLY A 28 4.30 -0.79 8.59
C GLY A 28 4.59 -0.36 10.04
N ARG A 29 5.74 -0.76 10.60
CA ARG A 29 6.04 -0.59 12.03
C ARG A 29 6.63 0.78 12.34
N LYS A 30 5.80 1.67 12.90
CA LYS A 30 6.21 3.03 13.30
C LYS A 30 7.30 3.06 14.37
N GLU A 31 7.35 2.05 15.24
CA GLU A 31 8.38 1.89 16.28
C GLU A 31 9.80 1.72 15.71
N LEU A 32 9.93 1.07 14.55
CA LEU A 32 11.23 0.87 13.90
C LEU A 32 11.76 2.15 13.25
N VAL A 33 10.89 3.12 12.96
CA VAL A 33 11.26 4.40 12.31
C VAL A 33 12.33 5.15 13.10
N ASN A 34 12.21 5.18 14.44
CA ASN A 34 13.16 5.91 15.26
C ASN A 34 14.54 5.23 15.25
N TRP A 35 14.54 3.91 15.41
CA TRP A 35 15.77 3.10 15.33
C TRP A 35 16.51 3.32 14.01
N PHE A 36 15.79 3.28 12.88
CA PHE A 36 16.39 3.52 11.57
C PHE A 36 16.96 4.94 11.43
N LYS A 37 16.25 5.96 11.91
CA LYS A 37 16.74 7.36 11.91
C LYS A 37 18.03 7.53 12.70
N GLU A 38 18.13 6.90 13.88
CA GLU A 38 19.35 6.95 14.70
C GLU A 38 20.53 6.23 14.03
N HIS A 39 20.25 5.13 13.32
CA HIS A 39 21.25 4.33 12.60
C HIS A 39 21.63 4.87 11.21
N LYS A 40 21.39 6.16 10.92
CA LYS A 40 21.70 6.82 9.63
C LYS A 40 20.95 6.27 8.42
N TYR A 41 19.83 5.58 8.62
CA TYR A 41 18.93 5.21 7.52
C TYR A 41 18.01 6.39 7.20
N LYS A 42 17.64 6.53 5.93
CA LYS A 42 16.68 7.53 5.49
C LYS A 42 15.28 6.94 5.59
N VAL A 43 14.45 7.45 6.49
CA VAL A 43 13.06 6.99 6.65
C VAL A 43 12.09 8.02 6.10
N GLU A 44 11.28 7.60 5.12
CA GLU A 44 10.24 8.40 4.50
C GLU A 44 8.89 7.75 4.81
N GLU A 45 7.97 8.51 5.41
CA GLU A 45 6.60 8.05 5.56
C GLU A 45 5.95 8.09 4.18
N ILE A 46 5.73 6.91 3.61
CA ILE A 46 4.92 6.80 2.40
C ILE A 46 3.49 6.53 2.86
N LYS A 47 2.61 7.49 2.59
CA LYS A 47 1.20 7.11 2.46
C LYS A 47 1.18 6.05 1.39
N ASP A 48 0.70 4.89 1.76
CA ASP A 48 0.61 3.77 0.86
C ASP A 48 -0.35 4.20 -0.25
N GLU A 49 0.21 4.70 -1.35
CA GLU A 49 -0.51 4.89 -2.60
C GLU A 49 -0.54 3.55 -3.33
N SER A 50 -0.85 2.47 -2.60
CA SER A 50 -1.66 1.40 -3.19
C SER A 50 -2.84 2.14 -3.78
N LYS A 51 -2.82 2.41 -5.10
CA LYS A 51 -3.84 3.15 -5.84
C LYS A 51 -5.18 2.81 -5.21
N SER A 52 -5.64 3.70 -4.33
CA SER A 52 -6.88 3.44 -3.65
C SER A 52 -7.88 3.50 -4.78
N VAL A 53 -8.76 2.51 -4.84
CA VAL A 53 -9.89 2.54 -5.76
C VAL A 53 -10.62 3.90 -5.68
N ASP A 54 -10.45 4.67 -4.58
CA ASP A 54 -10.93 6.05 -4.41
C ASP A 54 -10.38 7.03 -5.42
N ASP A 55 -9.12 6.86 -5.84
CA ASP A 55 -8.45 7.76 -6.77
C ASP A 55 -8.74 7.38 -8.24
N MET A 56 -9.19 6.15 -8.46
CA MET A 56 -9.59 5.68 -9.79
C MET A 56 -10.86 6.39 -10.29
N THR A 57 -10.99 6.49 -11.60
CA THR A 57 -12.22 7.03 -12.23
C THR A 57 -13.34 5.99 -12.21
N VAL A 58 -14.59 6.43 -12.43
CA VAL A 58 -15.75 5.52 -12.52
C VAL A 58 -15.54 4.42 -13.57
N ASP A 59 -14.84 4.74 -14.66
CA ASP A 59 -14.51 3.82 -15.74
C ASP A 59 -13.51 2.75 -15.28
N GLU A 60 -12.40 3.17 -14.65
CA GLU A 60 -11.43 2.25 -14.07
C GLU A 60 -12.05 1.38 -12.96
N LEU A 61 -12.97 1.94 -12.17
CA LEU A 61 -13.68 1.19 -11.14
C LEU A 61 -14.60 0.12 -11.72
N LYS A 62 -15.28 0.42 -12.84
CA LYS A 62 -16.09 -0.57 -13.57
C LYS A 62 -15.21 -1.69 -14.11
N ALA A 63 -14.09 -1.35 -14.75
CA ALA A 63 -13.14 -2.34 -15.25
C ALA A 63 -12.56 -3.22 -14.12
N TYR A 64 -12.23 -2.62 -12.97
CA TYR A 64 -11.78 -3.34 -11.78
C TYR A 64 -12.85 -4.30 -11.26
N ALA A 65 -14.10 -3.83 -11.17
CA ALA A 65 -15.23 -4.64 -10.75
C ALA A 65 -15.52 -5.80 -11.71
N GLU A 66 -15.53 -5.55 -13.02
CA GLU A 66 -15.72 -6.59 -14.04
C GLU A 66 -14.62 -7.65 -13.98
N GLY A 67 -13.35 -7.25 -13.85
CA GLY A 67 -12.23 -8.19 -13.69
C GLY A 67 -12.29 -9.02 -12.41
N LYS A 68 -13.01 -8.55 -11.39
CA LYS A 68 -13.22 -9.24 -10.12
C LYS A 68 -14.59 -9.93 -10.02
N GLY A 69 -15.45 -9.82 -11.03
CA GLY A 69 -16.82 -10.34 -11.01
C GLY A 69 -17.74 -9.64 -10.00
N ILE A 70 -17.47 -8.37 -9.69
CA ILE A 70 -18.24 -7.56 -8.75
C ILE A 70 -19.43 -6.95 -9.50
N ASP A 71 -20.63 -7.27 -9.04
CA ASP A 71 -21.86 -6.75 -9.63
C ASP A 71 -22.05 -5.26 -9.28
N LEU A 72 -21.98 -4.41 -10.31
CA LEU A 72 -22.22 -2.97 -10.22
C LEU A 72 -23.59 -2.57 -10.77
N THR A 73 -24.53 -3.51 -10.95
CA THR A 73 -25.82 -3.22 -11.57
C THR A 73 -26.58 -2.17 -10.73
N GLY A 74 -27.00 -1.10 -11.40
CA GLY A 74 -27.65 0.05 -10.75
C GLY A 74 -26.72 1.05 -10.05
N LEU A 75 -25.40 0.79 -9.97
CA LEU A 75 -24.44 1.73 -9.38
C LEU A 75 -23.90 2.67 -10.46
N THR A 76 -24.34 3.93 -10.42
CA THR A 76 -23.86 5.02 -11.30
C THR A 76 -23.01 6.05 -10.57
N LYS A 77 -23.05 6.03 -9.23
CA LYS A 77 -22.24 6.91 -8.38
C LYS A 77 -20.89 6.27 -8.10
N LYS A 78 -19.82 7.05 -8.29
CA LYS A 78 -18.44 6.66 -7.93
C LYS A 78 -18.37 6.11 -6.51
N ASP A 79 -19.01 6.78 -5.56
CA ASP A 79 -18.99 6.41 -4.13
C ASP A 79 -19.62 5.03 -3.86
N ASP A 80 -20.77 4.75 -4.48
CA ASP A 80 -21.46 3.46 -4.38
C ASP A 80 -20.66 2.32 -5.02
N ILE A 81 -20.12 2.56 -6.23
CA ILE A 81 -19.26 1.61 -6.94
C ILE A 81 -18.03 1.29 -6.10
N LEU A 82 -17.37 2.33 -5.60
CA LEU A 82 -16.21 2.23 -4.75
C LEU A 82 -16.49 1.42 -3.48
N LYS A 83 -17.59 1.71 -2.79
CA LYS A 83 -18.01 0.99 -1.58
C LYS A 83 -18.28 -0.48 -1.86
N LYS A 84 -18.88 -0.80 -3.01
CA LYS A 84 -19.11 -2.18 -3.46
C LYS A 84 -17.80 -2.91 -3.74
N ILE A 85 -16.84 -2.24 -4.37
CA ILE A 85 -15.50 -2.78 -4.69
C ILE A 85 -14.69 -3.03 -3.42
N LYS A 86 -14.59 -2.02 -2.55
CA LYS A 86 -13.91 -2.15 -1.24
C LYS A 86 -14.56 -3.22 -0.36
N GLY A 87 -15.88 -3.27 -0.32
CA GLY A 87 -16.62 -4.26 0.48
C GLY A 87 -16.53 -5.70 -0.04
N SER A 88 -16.16 -5.90 -1.31
CA SER A 88 -16.00 -7.24 -1.92
C SER A 88 -14.56 -7.70 -2.01
N THR A 89 -13.60 -6.83 -1.70
CA THR A 89 -12.19 -7.22 -1.61
C THR A 89 -11.96 -7.65 -0.17
N PRO A 90 -11.58 -8.91 0.12
CA PRO A 90 -11.12 -9.26 1.45
C PRO A 90 -9.88 -8.42 1.72
N ASP A 91 -10.06 -7.40 2.54
CA ASP A 91 -8.98 -6.64 3.15
C ASP A 91 -8.01 -7.63 3.81
N PRO A 92 -6.74 -7.71 3.39
CA PRO A 92 -5.74 -8.48 4.12
C PRO A 92 -5.11 -7.61 5.21
N GLU A 93 -5.87 -6.93 6.06
CA GLU A 93 -5.33 -6.31 7.28
C GLU A 93 -6.39 -6.12 8.37
N GLY A 94 -6.64 -7.19 9.14
CA GLY A 94 -7.48 -7.08 10.32
C GLY A 94 -7.49 -8.30 11.23
N LYS A 95 -6.33 -8.77 11.70
CA LYS A 95 -6.21 -9.54 12.95
C LYS A 95 -4.93 -9.17 13.69
#